data_AF-A0A3M1WKV8-F1
#
_entry.id   AF-A0A3M1WKV8-F1
#
_cell.length_a   1.000
_cell.length_b   1.000
_cell.length_c   1.000
_cell.angle_alpha   90.00
_cell.angle_beta   90.00
_cell.angle_gamma   90.00
#
_symmetry.space_group_name_H-M   'P 1'
#
loop_
_entity.id
_entity.type
_entity.pdbx_description
1 polymer ?
#
loop_
_entity_poly.entity_id
_entity_poly.type
_entity_poly.pdbx_seq_one_letter_code
_entity_poly.pdbx_strand_id
1 'polypeptide(L)'
;MNWQDIAAAIERATGRAPGSLQVSNRGGGCINEAWLLDDGERQFFVKANTASSLEMFEAEAEGLHELRKADAIRVPEPLATGVSGRNAWIVMEALPLAGSPDAARFGEQLAHMHNTTAPHYGWHRDNTIGSTPQPNSWMDNWVDFLRERRLGFQLQLARSRGLDPSTVEAGERLLEALPGFFDHMPPASLLHGDLWRGNVGGLANGDPAIFDPAVYYGDAEADLAMTELFGGFGEPFFAAYRSVRPISPDYPTRRTLYNLYHILNHYNLFGGGYESQADNMIRQLLTEAGA
;
A
#
# COMPACT_ATOMS: atom_id res chain seq x y z
N MET A 1 4.04 -19.95 -16.94
CA MET A 1 4.72 -20.06 -15.64
C MET A 1 5.39 -21.42 -15.56
N ASN A 2 6.70 -21.47 -15.24
CA ASN A 2 7.42 -22.73 -15.03
C ASN A 2 7.56 -22.99 -13.53
N TRP A 3 6.84 -23.97 -13.02
CA TRP A 3 6.86 -24.30 -11.60
C TRP A 3 8.18 -24.92 -11.14
N GLN A 4 8.99 -25.47 -12.06
CA GLN A 4 10.32 -25.98 -11.72
C GLN A 4 11.29 -24.84 -11.37
N ASP A 5 11.21 -23.71 -12.07
CA ASP A 5 12.06 -22.54 -11.77
C ASP A 5 11.73 -21.97 -10.38
N ILE A 6 10.43 -21.92 -10.05
CA ILE A 6 9.94 -21.47 -8.73
C ILE A 6 10.34 -22.46 -7.64
N ALA A 7 10.21 -23.78 -7.87
CA ALA A 7 10.64 -24.80 -6.93
C ALA A 7 12.14 -24.71 -6.63
N ALA A 8 12.97 -24.50 -7.66
CA ALA A 8 14.41 -24.31 -7.50
C ALA A 8 14.73 -23.00 -6.75
N ALA A 9 13.93 -21.95 -6.92
CA ALA A 9 14.08 -20.71 -6.16
C ALA A 9 13.72 -20.89 -4.68
N ILE A 10 12.63 -21.61 -4.38
CA ILE A 10 12.25 -22.00 -3.01
C ILE A 10 13.38 -22.81 -2.36
N GLU A 11 13.97 -23.77 -3.07
CA GLU A 11 15.10 -24.56 -2.57
C GLU A 11 16.30 -23.68 -2.23
N ARG A 12 16.67 -22.75 -3.13
CA ARG A 12 17.78 -21.82 -2.87
C ARG A 12 17.52 -20.92 -1.67
N ALA A 13 16.29 -20.43 -1.51
CA ALA A 13 15.92 -19.52 -0.43
C ALA A 13 15.81 -20.23 0.94
N THR A 14 15.28 -21.46 0.96
CA THR A 14 14.97 -22.18 2.20
C THR A 14 16.01 -23.25 2.56
N GLY A 15 16.94 -23.56 1.66
CA GLY A 15 17.88 -24.68 1.80
C GLY A 15 17.24 -26.07 1.68
N ARG A 16 15.94 -26.16 1.37
CA ARG A 16 15.19 -27.42 1.27
C ARG A 16 14.28 -27.42 0.06
N ALA A 17 14.53 -28.36 -0.86
CA ALA A 17 13.66 -28.61 -2.00
C ALA A 17 12.21 -28.82 -1.55
N PRO A 18 11.22 -28.21 -2.22
CA PRO A 18 9.83 -28.56 -1.99
C PRO A 18 9.56 -30.01 -2.41
N GLY A 19 8.62 -30.65 -1.70
CA GLY A 19 8.05 -31.93 -2.12
C GLY A 19 7.24 -31.81 -3.43
N SER A 20 6.35 -32.77 -3.68
CA SER A 20 5.44 -32.69 -4.83
C SER A 20 4.47 -31.54 -4.67
N LEU A 21 4.64 -30.48 -5.46
CA LEU A 21 3.81 -29.28 -5.40
C LEU A 21 2.40 -29.51 -5.99
N GLN A 22 1.39 -29.39 -5.14
CA GLN A 22 0.01 -29.19 -5.55
C GLN A 22 -0.21 -27.70 -5.82
N VAL A 23 -0.66 -27.38 -7.04
CA VAL A 23 -0.82 -26.00 -7.50
C VAL A 23 -2.30 -25.66 -7.57
N SER A 24 -2.72 -24.63 -6.85
CA SER A 24 -4.10 -24.14 -6.89
C SER A 24 -4.16 -22.67 -7.25
N ASN A 25 -4.98 -22.32 -8.25
CA ASN A 25 -5.24 -20.93 -8.60
C ASN A 25 -6.16 -20.32 -7.52
N ARG A 26 -5.80 -19.15 -7.01
CA ARG A 26 -6.56 -18.46 -5.95
C ARG A 26 -7.36 -17.26 -6.46
N GLY A 27 -7.40 -17.06 -7.78
CA GLY A 27 -7.90 -15.85 -8.41
C GLY A 27 -6.90 -14.71 -8.26
N GLY A 28 -6.84 -13.84 -9.25
CA GLY A 28 -6.04 -12.62 -9.17
C GLY A 28 -6.85 -11.47 -8.58
N GLY A 29 -6.18 -10.54 -7.89
CA GLY A 29 -6.69 -9.17 -7.81
C GLY A 29 -6.81 -8.56 -9.20
N CYS A 30 -7.18 -7.29 -9.32
CA CYS A 30 -7.39 -6.64 -10.63
C CYS A 30 -6.16 -6.66 -11.59
N ILE A 31 -4.98 -7.12 -11.14
CA ILE A 31 -3.68 -6.89 -11.80
C ILE A 31 -2.81 -8.16 -11.94
N ASN A 32 -2.70 -9.00 -10.91
CA ASN A 32 -1.76 -10.15 -10.88
C ASN A 32 -2.50 -11.49 -10.78
N GLU A 33 -1.98 -12.54 -11.41
CA GLU A 33 -2.42 -13.91 -11.14
C GLU A 33 -1.85 -14.38 -9.80
N ALA A 34 -2.66 -15.04 -8.97
CA ALA A 34 -2.23 -15.58 -7.69
C ALA A 34 -2.45 -17.09 -7.57
N TRP A 35 -1.46 -17.76 -6.97
CA TRP A 35 -1.40 -19.21 -6.85
C TRP A 35 -0.94 -19.61 -5.45
N LEU A 36 -1.51 -20.69 -4.93
CA LEU A 36 -1.02 -21.37 -3.74
C LEU A 36 -0.33 -22.66 -4.17
N LEU A 37 0.91 -22.84 -3.73
CA LEU A 37 1.68 -24.06 -3.88
C LEU A 37 1.76 -24.78 -2.53
N ASP A 38 1.39 -26.05 -2.49
CA ASP A 38 1.39 -26.88 -1.30
C ASP A 38 2.29 -28.10 -1.53
N ASP A 39 3.33 -28.28 -0.71
CA ASP A 39 4.26 -29.41 -0.81
C ASP A 39 3.95 -30.56 0.17
N GLY A 40 2.83 -30.48 0.89
CA GLY A 40 2.38 -31.41 1.92
C GLY A 40 2.84 -31.04 3.34
N GLU A 41 3.87 -30.20 3.47
CA GLU A 41 4.36 -29.71 4.76
C GLU A 41 4.33 -28.17 4.86
N ARG A 42 4.55 -27.49 3.74
CA ARG A 42 4.68 -26.04 3.62
C ARG A 42 3.78 -25.53 2.50
N GLN A 43 3.30 -24.30 2.70
CA GLN A 43 2.52 -23.58 1.71
C GLN A 43 3.23 -22.31 1.30
N PHE A 44 3.21 -22.03 0.00
CA PHE A 44 3.83 -20.86 -0.61
C PHE A 44 2.80 -20.11 -1.44
N PHE A 45 2.83 -18.79 -1.36
CA PHE A 45 2.01 -17.92 -2.17
C PHE A 45 2.83 -17.35 -3.31
N VAL A 46 2.32 -17.45 -4.53
CA VAL A 46 2.98 -16.96 -5.74
C VAL A 46 2.09 -15.95 -6.42
N LYS A 47 2.64 -14.78 -6.71
CA LYS A 47 2.05 -13.82 -7.65
C LYS A 47 2.84 -13.84 -8.94
N ALA A 48 2.14 -13.70 -10.06
CA ALA A 48 2.76 -13.65 -11.37
C ALA A 48 2.09 -12.62 -12.27
N ASN A 49 2.89 -12.06 -13.17
CA ASN A 49 2.47 -11.15 -14.22
C ASN A 49 3.45 -11.25 -15.39
N THR A 50 3.33 -10.39 -16.40
CA THR A 50 4.25 -10.29 -17.53
C THR A 50 5.71 -10.08 -17.08
N ALA A 51 6.66 -10.47 -17.92
CA ALA A 51 8.09 -10.37 -17.61
C ALA A 51 8.56 -8.94 -17.27
N SER A 52 7.88 -7.90 -17.81
CA SER A 52 8.14 -6.49 -17.50
C SER A 52 7.76 -6.08 -16.08
N SER A 53 7.02 -6.91 -15.34
CA SER A 53 6.61 -6.64 -13.96
C SER A 53 7.65 -7.10 -12.93
N LEU A 54 8.87 -7.49 -13.34
CA LEU A 54 9.91 -7.94 -12.40
C LEU A 54 10.25 -6.87 -11.35
N GLU A 55 10.45 -5.62 -11.78
CA GLU A 55 10.80 -4.51 -10.86
C GLU A 55 9.71 -4.25 -9.82
N MET A 56 8.44 -4.44 -10.18
CA MET A 56 7.30 -4.35 -9.25
C MET A 56 7.39 -5.43 -8.17
N PHE A 57 7.68 -6.68 -8.56
CA PHE A 57 7.83 -7.78 -7.60
C PHE A 57 9.07 -7.65 -6.72
N GLU A 58 10.18 -7.14 -7.26
CA GLU A 58 11.37 -6.83 -6.47
C GLU A 58 11.11 -5.71 -5.45
N ALA A 59 10.39 -4.67 -5.87
CA ALA A 59 9.98 -3.60 -4.97
C ALA A 59 9.02 -4.09 -3.88
N GLU A 60 8.07 -4.98 -4.21
CA GLU A 60 7.17 -5.61 -3.23
C GLU A 60 7.96 -6.47 -2.22
N ALA A 61 8.90 -7.29 -2.70
CA ALA A 61 9.76 -8.10 -1.83
C ALA A 61 10.59 -7.22 -0.88
N GLU A 62 11.19 -6.13 -1.37
CA GLU A 62 11.92 -5.18 -0.53
C GLU A 62 10.99 -4.44 0.45
N GLY A 63 9.78 -4.09 0.03
CA GLY A 63 8.79 -3.44 0.89
C GLY A 63 8.37 -4.34 2.05
N LEU A 64 8.13 -5.63 1.79
CA LEU A 64 7.87 -6.61 2.84
C LEU A 64 9.04 -6.75 3.82
N HIS A 65 10.29 -6.75 3.33
CA HIS A 65 11.46 -6.72 4.22
C HIS A 65 11.53 -5.44 5.05
N GLU A 66 11.21 -4.28 4.45
CA GLU A 66 11.21 -3.00 5.15
C GLU A 66 10.19 -2.98 6.29
N LEU A 67 8.95 -3.43 6.04
CA LEU A 67 7.90 -3.55 7.05
C LEU A 67 8.30 -4.46 8.22
N ARG A 68 9.03 -5.54 7.96
CA ARG A 68 9.54 -6.44 9.02
C ARG A 68 10.50 -5.75 9.98
N LYS A 69 11.21 -4.70 9.57
CA LYS A 69 12.14 -3.97 10.45
C LYS A 69 11.45 -3.34 11.65
N ALA A 70 10.15 -3.03 11.52
CA ALA A 70 9.37 -2.47 12.61
C ALA A 70 9.05 -3.47 13.73
N ASP A 71 9.16 -4.78 13.47
CA ASP A 71 8.85 -5.86 14.41
C ASP A 71 7.48 -5.66 15.12
N ALA A 72 6.48 -5.20 14.35
CA ALA A 72 5.21 -4.71 14.90
C ALA A 72 3.99 -5.49 14.40
N ILE A 73 3.83 -5.61 13.07
CA ILE A 73 2.72 -6.33 12.43
C ILE A 73 3.26 -7.49 11.59
N ARG A 74 2.50 -8.58 11.54
CA ARG A 74 2.83 -9.71 10.67
C ARG A 74 2.74 -9.34 9.18
N VAL A 75 3.80 -9.62 8.43
CA VAL A 75 3.82 -9.54 6.96
C VAL A 75 4.39 -10.83 6.38
N PRO A 76 3.96 -11.31 5.20
CA PRO A 76 4.50 -12.53 4.60
C PRO A 76 6.00 -12.43 4.37
N GLU A 77 6.72 -13.54 4.53
CA GLU A 77 8.15 -13.59 4.20
C GLU A 77 8.37 -13.75 2.68
N PRO A 78 8.90 -12.74 1.97
CA PRO A 78 9.28 -12.91 0.57
C PRO A 78 10.49 -13.84 0.48
N LEU A 79 10.42 -14.84 -0.39
CA LEU A 79 11.47 -15.84 -0.55
C LEU A 79 12.34 -15.57 -1.78
N ALA A 80 11.71 -15.28 -2.92
CA ALA A 80 12.42 -14.99 -4.16
C ALA A 80 11.53 -14.29 -5.18
N THR A 81 12.17 -13.58 -6.10
CA THR A 81 11.58 -13.08 -7.34
C THR A 81 12.30 -13.69 -8.54
N GLY A 82 11.68 -13.64 -9.71
CA GLY A 82 12.34 -14.08 -10.93
C GLY A 82 11.49 -13.97 -12.18
N VAL A 83 12.09 -14.35 -13.30
CA VAL A 83 11.44 -14.42 -14.61
C VAL A 83 11.51 -15.83 -15.14
N SER A 84 10.40 -16.33 -15.69
CA SER A 84 10.35 -17.58 -16.43
C SER A 84 9.54 -17.41 -17.72
N GLY A 85 10.25 -17.45 -18.85
CA GLY A 85 9.70 -17.18 -20.17
C GLY A 85 9.12 -15.77 -20.26
N ARG A 86 7.79 -15.68 -20.41
CA ARG A 86 7.07 -14.40 -20.54
C ARG A 86 6.51 -13.86 -19.21
N ASN A 87 6.78 -14.51 -18.09
CA ASN A 87 6.20 -14.14 -16.80
C ASN A 87 7.29 -13.76 -15.79
N ALA A 88 7.08 -12.67 -15.06
CA ALA A 88 7.76 -12.39 -13.80
C ALA A 88 6.92 -12.94 -12.63
N TRP A 89 7.57 -13.23 -11.52
CA TRP A 89 6.90 -13.76 -10.32
C TRP A 89 7.61 -13.34 -9.04
N ILE A 90 6.85 -13.35 -7.95
CA ILE A 90 7.33 -13.37 -6.55
C ILE A 90 6.77 -14.61 -5.88
N VAL A 91 7.59 -15.32 -5.13
CA VAL A 91 7.18 -16.39 -4.22
C VAL A 91 7.49 -15.97 -2.79
N MET A 92 6.50 -16.16 -1.93
CA MET A 92 6.55 -15.80 -0.52
C MET A 92 5.86 -16.86 0.33
N GLU A 93 5.99 -16.73 1.64
CA GLU A 93 5.20 -17.47 2.59
C GLU A 93 3.68 -17.33 2.34
N ALA A 94 2.95 -18.44 2.39
CA ALA A 94 1.49 -18.38 2.46
C ALA A 94 1.02 -18.20 3.91
N LEU A 95 0.41 -17.06 4.20
CA LEU A 95 -0.16 -16.80 5.52
C LEU A 95 -1.41 -17.66 5.77
N PRO A 96 -1.53 -18.31 6.95
CA PRO A 96 -2.70 -19.10 7.31
C PRO A 96 -3.84 -18.18 7.80
N LEU A 97 -4.38 -17.38 6.89
CA LEU A 97 -5.43 -16.41 7.20
C LEU A 97 -6.73 -17.14 7.60
N ALA A 98 -7.34 -16.67 8.69
CA ALA A 98 -8.51 -17.25 9.34
C ALA A 98 -9.69 -16.27 9.46
N GLY A 99 -9.68 -15.17 8.70
CA GLY A 99 -10.77 -14.18 8.67
C GLY A 99 -10.28 -12.77 8.96
N SER A 100 -11.06 -12.01 9.74
CA SER A 100 -10.69 -10.66 10.18
C SER A 100 -9.85 -10.71 11.46
N PRO A 101 -8.88 -9.79 11.64
CA PRO A 101 -8.09 -9.74 12.86
C PRO A 101 -8.89 -9.17 14.04
N ASP A 102 -8.32 -9.30 15.24
CA ASP A 102 -8.73 -8.48 16.38
C ASP A 102 -8.44 -6.99 16.07
N ALA A 103 -9.49 -6.19 16.02
CA ALA A 103 -9.39 -4.79 15.63
C ALA A 103 -8.52 -3.96 16.58
N ALA A 104 -8.58 -4.22 17.89
CA ALA A 104 -7.79 -3.47 18.87
C ALA A 104 -6.30 -3.82 18.74
N ARG A 105 -5.95 -5.11 18.64
CA ARG A 105 -4.56 -5.52 18.37
C ARG A 105 -4.03 -4.92 17.08
N PHE A 106 -4.86 -4.85 16.04
CA PHE A 106 -4.45 -4.24 14.79
C PHE A 106 -4.14 -2.75 14.94
N GLY A 107 -4.99 -2.00 15.64
CA GLY A 107 -4.75 -0.57 15.89
C GLY A 107 -3.47 -0.32 16.66
N GLU A 108 -3.23 -1.10 17.72
CA GLU A 108 -2.01 -1.04 18.53
C GLU A 108 -0.76 -1.36 17.71
N GLN A 109 -0.74 -2.50 17.01
CA GLN A 109 0.42 -2.91 16.21
C GLN A 109 0.71 -1.96 15.04
N LEU A 110 -0.33 -1.38 14.42
CA LEU A 110 -0.13 -0.37 13.36
C LEU A 110 0.51 0.90 13.90
N ALA A 111 0.10 1.35 15.09
CA ALA A 111 0.73 2.49 15.73
C ALA A 111 2.21 2.21 16.06
N HIS A 112 2.54 0.99 16.51
CA HIS A 112 3.93 0.57 16.71
C HIS A 112 4.74 0.54 15.40
N MET A 113 4.15 0.06 14.31
CA MET A 113 4.79 0.10 12.98
C MET A 113 5.14 1.54 12.59
N HIS A 114 4.20 2.46 12.73
CA HIS A 114 4.39 3.88 12.43
C HIS A 114 5.40 4.61 13.33
N ASN A 115 5.80 4.03 14.46
CA ASN A 115 6.91 4.56 15.27
C ASN A 115 8.29 4.24 14.68
N THR A 116 8.38 3.39 13.65
CA THR A 116 9.60 3.24 12.85
C THR A 116 9.70 4.40 11.87
N THR A 117 10.72 5.24 12.00
CA THR A 117 10.85 6.49 11.24
C THR A 117 12.16 6.60 10.46
N ALA A 118 12.15 7.38 9.39
CA ALA A 118 13.33 7.81 8.64
C ALA A 118 13.59 9.32 8.79
N PRO A 119 14.79 9.82 8.43
CA PRO A 119 15.08 11.26 8.44
C PRO A 119 14.38 12.07 7.34
N HIS A 120 13.94 11.41 6.27
CA HIS A 120 13.39 12.03 5.06
C HIS A 120 12.12 11.29 4.61
N TYR A 121 11.28 11.94 3.81
CA TYR A 121 10.08 11.32 3.22
C TYR A 121 10.42 10.67 1.88
N GLY A 122 9.85 9.50 1.63
CA GLY A 122 10.12 8.70 0.43
C GLY A 122 10.69 7.33 0.74
N TRP A 123 11.44 6.78 -0.21
CA TRP A 123 12.07 5.47 -0.11
C TRP A 123 13.28 5.41 -1.07
N HIS A 124 14.18 4.45 -0.88
CA HIS A 124 15.40 4.36 -1.70
C HIS A 124 15.15 3.91 -3.15
N ARG A 125 13.94 3.45 -3.46
CA ARG A 125 13.50 3.06 -4.79
C ARG A 125 12.04 3.40 -5.03
N ASP A 126 11.69 3.59 -6.29
CA ASP A 126 10.30 3.66 -6.71
C ASP A 126 9.65 2.26 -6.63
N ASN A 127 8.34 2.26 -6.44
CA ASN A 127 7.50 1.06 -6.45
C ASN A 127 6.19 1.35 -7.20
N THR A 128 5.13 0.58 -6.94
CA THR A 128 3.82 0.80 -7.56
C THR A 128 2.70 0.79 -6.53
N ILE A 129 1.63 1.52 -6.84
CA ILE A 129 0.34 1.47 -6.13
C ILE A 129 -0.69 0.84 -7.07
N GLY A 130 -0.87 -0.47 -6.92
CA GLY A 130 -1.43 -1.29 -7.99
C GLY A 130 -0.45 -1.37 -9.16
N SER A 131 -0.85 -0.93 -10.36
CA SER A 131 0.02 -0.89 -11.57
C SER A 131 0.52 0.51 -11.91
N THR A 132 0.13 1.52 -11.13
CA THR A 132 0.59 2.90 -11.30
C THR A 132 1.96 3.05 -10.65
N PRO A 133 2.98 3.62 -11.34
CA PRO A 133 4.26 3.96 -10.73
C PRO A 133 4.07 4.90 -9.53
N GLN A 134 4.84 4.68 -8.48
CA GLN A 134 4.85 5.51 -7.28
C GLN A 134 6.27 6.05 -7.06
N PRO A 135 6.53 7.31 -7.46
CA PRO A 135 7.81 7.96 -7.24
C PRO A 135 8.12 8.13 -5.74
N ASN A 136 9.32 7.79 -5.32
CA ASN A 136 9.71 7.75 -3.91
C ASN A 136 11.04 8.47 -3.61
N SER A 137 11.67 9.09 -4.60
CA SER A 137 12.89 9.86 -4.37
C SER A 137 12.76 10.80 -3.17
N TRP A 138 13.76 10.74 -2.28
CA TRP A 138 13.74 11.39 -0.96
C TRP A 138 13.49 12.91 -1.02
N MET A 139 12.73 13.41 -0.06
CA MET A 139 12.48 14.85 0.15
C MET A 139 12.48 15.18 1.66
N ASP A 140 12.85 16.41 1.98
CA ASP A 140 12.93 16.91 3.37
C ASP A 140 11.61 17.49 3.89
N ASN A 141 10.64 17.71 3.00
CA ASN A 141 9.39 18.41 3.31
C ASN A 141 8.20 17.54 2.90
N TRP A 142 7.30 17.25 3.86
CA TRP A 142 6.15 16.40 3.63
C TRP A 142 5.16 17.01 2.63
N VAL A 143 4.91 18.31 2.73
CA VAL A 143 3.96 19.01 1.86
C VAL A 143 4.47 18.99 0.42
N ASP A 144 5.76 19.20 0.21
CA ASP A 144 6.36 19.12 -1.13
C ASP A 144 6.37 17.67 -1.65
N PHE A 145 6.63 16.68 -0.79
CA PHE A 145 6.54 15.26 -1.15
C PHE A 145 5.11 14.87 -1.57
N LEU A 146 4.11 15.25 -0.77
CA LEU A 146 2.69 15.01 -1.06
C LEU A 146 2.26 15.73 -2.35
N ARG A 147 2.73 16.96 -2.56
CA ARG A 147 2.46 17.75 -3.77
C ARG A 147 3.04 17.08 -5.00
N GLU A 148 4.33 16.79 -5.01
CA GLU A 148 5.04 16.39 -6.23
C GLU A 148 4.98 14.88 -6.50
N ARG A 149 5.15 14.05 -5.46
CA ARG A 149 5.35 12.59 -5.60
C ARG A 149 4.07 11.80 -5.38
N ARG A 150 2.99 12.45 -4.93
CA ARG A 150 1.68 11.82 -4.70
C ARG A 150 0.59 12.50 -5.52
N LEU A 151 -0.02 13.56 -5.00
CA LEU A 151 -1.22 14.17 -5.61
C LEU A 151 -0.94 14.76 -6.99
N GLY A 152 0.16 15.51 -7.15
CA GLY A 152 0.52 16.11 -8.44
C GLY A 152 0.86 15.07 -9.50
N PHE A 153 1.58 14.00 -9.13
CA PHE A 153 1.84 12.88 -10.05
C PHE A 153 0.54 12.20 -10.51
N GLN A 154 -0.35 11.87 -9.58
CA GLN A 154 -1.64 11.25 -9.90
C GLN A 154 -2.53 12.17 -10.74
N LEU A 155 -2.55 13.47 -10.45
CA LEU A 155 -3.32 14.47 -11.20
C LEU A 155 -2.80 14.64 -12.64
N GLN A 156 -1.47 14.67 -12.81
CA GLN A 156 -0.85 14.74 -14.13
C GLN A 156 -1.18 13.49 -14.97
N LEU A 157 -1.12 12.31 -14.34
CA LEU A 157 -1.51 11.07 -14.99
C LEU A 157 -3.01 11.08 -15.35
N ALA A 158 -3.86 11.56 -14.45
CA ALA A 158 -5.30 11.66 -14.67
C ALA A 158 -5.63 12.61 -15.83
N ARG A 159 -4.96 13.77 -15.90
CA ARG A 159 -5.03 14.69 -17.05
C ARG A 159 -4.68 13.98 -18.36
N SER A 160 -3.60 13.20 -18.38
CA SER A 160 -3.21 12.45 -19.58
C SER A 160 -4.22 11.36 -20.00
N ARG A 161 -5.04 10.91 -19.05
CA ARG A 161 -6.10 9.91 -19.23
C ARG A 161 -7.48 10.51 -19.48
N GLY A 162 -7.58 11.83 -19.58
CA GLY A 162 -8.79 12.54 -19.98
C GLY A 162 -9.67 13.01 -18.83
N LEU A 163 -9.11 13.24 -17.64
CA LEU A 163 -9.82 13.88 -16.54
C LEU A 163 -10.34 15.25 -16.98
N ASP A 164 -11.58 15.59 -16.59
CA ASP A 164 -12.18 16.87 -16.97
C ASP A 164 -11.24 18.06 -16.67
N PRO A 165 -11.02 18.98 -17.65
CA PRO A 165 -10.12 20.11 -17.47
C PRO A 165 -10.44 21.00 -16.26
N SER A 166 -11.71 21.18 -15.91
CA SER A 166 -12.09 21.98 -14.75
C SER A 166 -11.73 21.31 -13.43
N THR A 167 -11.78 19.97 -13.38
CA THR A 167 -11.29 19.17 -12.26
C THR A 167 -9.77 19.25 -12.14
N VAL A 168 -9.06 19.23 -13.27
CA VAL A 168 -7.60 19.40 -13.30
C VAL A 168 -7.20 20.78 -12.76
N GLU A 169 -7.84 21.85 -13.24
CA GLU A 169 -7.58 23.22 -12.74
C GLU A 169 -7.88 23.36 -11.24
N ALA A 170 -8.96 22.76 -10.76
CA ALA A 170 -9.27 22.73 -9.33
C ALA A 170 -8.22 21.94 -8.53
N GLY A 171 -7.74 20.81 -9.08
CA GLY A 171 -6.65 20.03 -8.49
C GLY A 171 -5.35 20.82 -8.42
N GLU A 172 -4.97 21.55 -9.48
CA GLU A 172 -3.79 22.42 -9.50
C GLU A 172 -3.90 23.52 -8.41
N ARG A 173 -5.08 24.14 -8.25
CA ARG A 173 -5.33 25.08 -7.14
C ARG A 173 -5.19 24.42 -5.76
N LEU A 174 -5.67 23.18 -5.61
CA LEU A 174 -5.54 22.44 -4.35
C LEU A 174 -4.07 22.15 -4.02
N LEU A 175 -3.24 21.81 -5.02
CA LEU A 175 -1.80 21.59 -4.84
C LEU A 175 -1.09 22.84 -4.28
N GLU A 176 -1.51 24.03 -4.70
CA GLU A 176 -1.01 25.30 -4.15
C GLU A 176 -1.52 25.56 -2.73
N ALA A 177 -2.75 25.13 -2.42
CA ALA A 177 -3.35 25.29 -1.09
C ALA A 177 -2.85 24.28 -0.04
N LEU A 178 -2.08 23.25 -0.45
CA LEU A 178 -1.60 22.19 0.44
C LEU A 178 -0.97 22.66 1.77
N PRO A 179 -0.13 23.71 1.80
CA PRO A 179 0.45 24.19 3.06
C PRO A 179 -0.59 24.56 4.13
N GLY A 180 -1.81 24.94 3.74
CA GLY A 180 -2.87 25.31 4.67
C GLY A 180 -3.44 24.16 5.50
N PHE A 181 -3.19 22.91 5.12
CA PHE A 181 -3.69 21.73 5.86
C PHE A 181 -2.73 21.22 6.94
N PHE A 182 -1.54 21.83 7.04
CA PHE A 182 -0.46 21.39 7.91
C PHE A 182 0.08 22.54 8.75
N ASP A 183 -0.02 22.42 10.06
CA ASP A 183 0.58 23.33 11.04
C ASP A 183 1.95 22.86 11.54
N HIS A 184 2.34 21.63 11.18
CA HIS A 184 3.63 21.01 11.51
C HIS A 184 4.08 20.04 10.42
N MET A 185 5.35 19.62 10.49
CA MET A 185 5.87 18.54 9.67
C MET A 185 5.75 17.22 10.44
N PRO A 186 4.99 16.23 9.95
CA PRO A 186 4.84 14.95 10.62
C PRO A 186 6.16 14.15 10.55
N PRO A 187 6.47 13.28 11.52
CA PRO A 187 7.58 12.33 11.36
C PRO A 187 7.40 11.48 10.09
N ALA A 188 8.49 11.17 9.39
CA ALA A 188 8.46 10.26 8.24
C ALA A 188 8.36 8.81 8.75
N SER A 189 7.14 8.38 9.05
CA SER A 189 6.79 7.05 9.54
C SER A 189 6.81 6.02 8.42
N LEU A 190 7.26 4.80 8.70
CA LEU A 190 7.18 3.67 7.77
C LEU A 190 5.71 3.32 7.49
N LEU A 191 5.28 3.41 6.24
CA LEU A 191 3.89 3.15 5.83
C LEU A 191 3.79 1.86 5.03
N HIS A 192 2.66 1.18 5.17
CA HIS A 192 2.22 0.13 4.26
C HIS A 192 1.93 0.71 2.87
N GLY A 193 1.27 1.87 2.79
CA GLY A 193 1.04 2.64 1.57
C GLY A 193 -0.17 2.24 0.73
N ASP A 194 -0.77 1.06 1.00
CA ASP A 194 -2.04 0.62 0.40
C ASP A 194 -2.93 -0.12 1.44
N LEU A 195 -3.10 0.47 2.63
CA LEU A 195 -3.68 -0.23 3.79
C LEU A 195 -5.21 -0.15 3.86
N TRP A 196 -5.89 -0.85 2.94
CA TRP A 196 -7.35 -1.01 2.96
C TRP A 196 -7.75 -2.42 3.43
N ARG A 197 -9.05 -2.64 3.68
CA ARG A 197 -9.58 -3.91 4.21
C ARG A 197 -9.18 -5.15 3.40
N GLY A 198 -8.96 -5.02 2.10
CA GLY A 198 -8.53 -6.13 1.24
C GLY A 198 -7.10 -6.60 1.48
N ASN A 199 -6.25 -5.74 2.05
CA ASN A 199 -4.82 -5.98 2.30
C ASN A 199 -4.54 -6.33 3.78
N VAL A 200 -5.58 -6.72 4.52
CA VAL A 200 -5.50 -7.08 5.94
C VAL A 200 -6.24 -8.40 6.18
N GLY A 201 -5.60 -9.31 6.91
CA GLY A 201 -6.19 -10.58 7.35
C GLY A 201 -5.89 -10.86 8.82
N GLY A 202 -6.70 -11.69 9.45
CA GLY A 202 -6.47 -12.21 10.80
C GLY A 202 -5.87 -13.61 10.76
N LEU A 203 -4.93 -13.89 11.63
CA LEU A 203 -4.46 -15.25 11.93
C LEU A 203 -5.42 -15.96 12.90
N ALA A 204 -5.27 -17.26 13.07
CA ALA A 204 -6.13 -18.07 13.95
C ALA A 204 -6.13 -17.61 15.43
N ASN A 205 -5.08 -16.94 15.88
CA ASN A 205 -4.96 -16.39 17.23
C ASN A 205 -5.48 -14.94 17.36
N GLY A 206 -6.05 -14.40 16.28
CA GLY A 206 -6.57 -13.02 16.20
C GLY A 206 -5.53 -11.97 15.79
N ASP A 207 -4.26 -12.34 15.61
CA ASP A 207 -3.22 -11.36 15.25
C ASP A 207 -3.42 -10.85 13.82
N PRO A 208 -3.18 -9.55 13.58
CA PRO A 208 -3.26 -8.98 12.24
C PRO A 208 -2.07 -9.40 11.39
N ALA A 209 -2.34 -9.62 10.12
CA ALA A 209 -1.34 -9.69 9.07
C ALA A 209 -1.72 -8.75 7.93
N ILE A 210 -0.72 -8.04 7.41
CA ILE A 210 -0.85 -7.11 6.28
C ILE A 210 -0.01 -7.61 5.10
N PHE A 211 -0.47 -7.33 3.89
CA PHE A 211 0.13 -7.82 2.65
C PHE A 211 -0.16 -6.87 1.49
N ASP A 212 0.57 -7.02 0.39
CA ASP A 212 0.47 -6.21 -0.83
C ASP A 212 0.84 -4.73 -0.59
N PRO A 213 2.04 -4.43 -0.05
CA PRO A 213 2.39 -3.08 0.33
C PRO A 213 2.88 -2.22 -0.86
N ALA A 214 2.68 -0.91 -0.73
CA ALA A 214 3.26 0.14 -1.57
C ALA A 214 4.14 1.06 -0.70
N VAL A 215 5.16 0.47 -0.06
CA VAL A 215 5.94 1.08 1.04
C VAL A 215 6.59 2.41 0.69
N TYR A 216 6.56 3.34 1.65
CA TYR A 216 7.41 4.52 1.72
C TYR A 216 7.39 5.07 3.16
N TYR A 217 8.29 6.01 3.45
CA TYR A 217 8.26 6.80 4.69
C TYR A 217 7.48 8.09 4.45
N GLY A 218 6.43 8.33 5.24
CA GLY A 218 5.47 9.43 5.05
C GLY A 218 4.72 9.78 6.33
N ASP A 219 3.68 10.61 6.23
CA ASP A 219 2.77 10.82 7.35
C ASP A 219 1.90 9.58 7.58
N ALA A 220 1.95 9.04 8.79
CA ALA A 220 1.16 7.88 9.20
C ALA A 220 -0.35 8.10 9.24
N GLU A 221 -0.82 9.35 9.16
CA GLU A 221 -2.23 9.63 8.86
C GLU A 221 -2.65 9.14 7.46
N ALA A 222 -1.73 8.96 6.51
CA ALA A 222 -2.05 8.45 5.16
C ALA A 222 -2.50 6.99 5.19
N ASP A 223 -1.81 6.12 5.94
CA ASP A 223 -2.24 4.72 6.13
C ASP A 223 -3.56 4.67 6.90
N LEU A 224 -3.73 5.48 7.96
CA LEU A 224 -4.99 5.57 8.70
C LEU A 224 -6.15 5.96 7.79
N ALA A 225 -5.97 6.96 6.93
CA ALA A 225 -7.02 7.42 6.03
C ALA A 225 -7.47 6.31 5.07
N MET A 226 -6.50 5.55 4.53
CA MET A 226 -6.77 4.44 3.63
C MET A 226 -7.57 3.32 4.30
N THR A 227 -7.38 3.10 5.62
CA THR A 227 -8.19 2.12 6.36
C THR A 227 -9.68 2.46 6.35
N GLU A 228 -10.04 3.75 6.28
CA GLU A 228 -11.42 4.23 6.33
C GLU A 228 -12.11 4.26 4.95
N LEU A 229 -11.34 4.26 3.86
CA LEU A 229 -11.87 4.49 2.52
C LEU A 229 -12.82 3.38 2.03
N PHE A 230 -12.55 2.13 2.41
CA PHE A 230 -13.29 0.93 1.96
C PHE A 230 -13.72 -0.01 3.08
N GLY A 231 -14.40 0.53 4.11
CA GLY A 231 -15.15 -0.27 5.08
C GLY A 231 -14.63 -0.25 6.52
N GLY A 232 -13.47 0.36 6.80
CA GLY A 232 -12.99 0.63 8.15
C GLY A 232 -12.69 -0.62 9.01
N PHE A 233 -12.12 -0.38 10.19
CA PHE A 233 -11.90 -1.40 11.24
C PHE A 233 -12.65 -1.10 12.56
N GLY A 234 -13.46 -0.04 12.57
CA GLY A 234 -14.31 0.34 13.70
C GLY A 234 -13.57 1.00 14.86
N GLU A 235 -14.35 1.46 15.84
CA GLU A 235 -13.82 2.23 16.98
C GLU A 235 -12.77 1.49 17.84
N PRO A 236 -12.85 0.16 18.09
CA PRO A 236 -11.81 -0.55 18.84
C PRO A 236 -10.40 -0.40 18.23
N PHE A 237 -10.30 -0.39 16.89
CA PHE A 237 -9.05 -0.16 16.17
C PHE A 237 -8.51 1.25 16.42
N PHE A 238 -9.33 2.29 16.21
CA PHE A 238 -8.88 3.67 16.38
C PHE A 238 -8.58 4.01 17.84
N ALA A 239 -9.33 3.45 18.79
CA ALA A 239 -9.07 3.61 20.22
C ALA A 239 -7.71 3.02 20.61
N ALA A 240 -7.41 1.81 20.13
CA ALA A 240 -6.12 1.17 20.38
C ALA A 240 -4.97 1.91 19.71
N TYR A 241 -5.13 2.34 18.45
CA TYR A 241 -4.13 3.17 17.77
C TYR A 241 -3.82 4.45 18.56
N ARG A 242 -4.87 5.21 18.94
CA ARG A 242 -4.74 6.47 19.70
C ARG A 242 -4.06 6.29 21.07
N SER A 243 -4.15 5.10 21.66
CA SER A 243 -3.50 4.79 22.94
C SER A 243 -1.96 4.76 22.83
N VAL A 244 -1.44 4.48 21.63
CA VAL A 244 0.01 4.44 21.34
C VAL A 244 0.46 5.72 20.63
N ARG A 245 -0.30 6.18 19.63
CA ARG A 245 0.03 7.36 18.82
C ARG A 245 -1.19 8.29 18.69
N PRO A 246 -1.14 9.52 19.25
CA PRO A 246 -2.24 10.47 19.15
C PRO A 246 -2.59 10.79 17.69
N ILE A 247 -3.89 10.94 17.41
CA ILE A 247 -4.40 11.42 16.12
C ILE A 247 -4.78 12.89 16.30
N SER A 248 -4.34 13.74 15.37
CA SER A 248 -4.62 15.17 15.42
C SER A 248 -6.13 15.44 15.31
N PRO A 249 -6.67 16.45 16.00
CA PRO A 249 -8.05 16.92 15.78
C PRO A 249 -8.34 17.34 14.33
N ASP A 250 -7.31 17.74 13.57
CA ASP A 250 -7.44 18.17 12.17
C ASP A 250 -7.40 17.00 11.17
N TYR A 251 -7.16 15.78 11.67
CA TYR A 251 -7.15 14.56 10.87
C TYR A 251 -8.40 14.39 9.99
N PRO A 252 -9.65 14.72 10.38
CA PRO A 252 -10.81 14.51 9.52
C PRO A 252 -10.71 15.19 8.15
N THR A 253 -10.12 16.38 8.07
CA THR A 253 -9.84 17.09 6.81
C THR A 253 -8.69 16.43 6.06
N ARG A 254 -7.58 16.13 6.75
CA ARG A 254 -6.42 15.47 6.11
C ARG A 254 -6.73 14.04 5.65
N ARG A 255 -7.68 13.35 6.27
CA ARG A 255 -8.20 12.06 5.81
C ARG A 255 -8.78 12.17 4.41
N THR A 256 -9.57 13.21 4.12
CA THR A 256 -10.09 13.46 2.77
C THR A 256 -8.95 13.73 1.80
N LEU A 257 -7.95 14.52 2.22
CA LEU A 257 -6.77 14.82 1.42
C LEU A 257 -5.94 13.56 1.09
N TYR A 258 -5.68 12.69 2.06
CA TYR A 258 -4.95 11.45 1.85
C TYR A 258 -5.74 10.45 1.01
N ASN A 259 -7.06 10.35 1.23
CA ASN A 259 -7.89 9.48 0.40
C ASN A 259 -8.02 9.96 -1.04
N LEU A 260 -7.87 11.27 -1.31
CA LEU A 260 -7.85 11.80 -2.68
C LEU A 260 -6.74 11.16 -3.53
N TYR A 261 -5.58 10.87 -2.93
CA TYR A 261 -4.49 10.17 -3.62
C TYR A 261 -4.96 8.80 -4.17
N HIS A 262 -5.63 8.01 -3.33
CA HIS A 262 -6.14 6.70 -3.74
C HIS A 262 -7.29 6.83 -4.74
N ILE A 263 -8.19 7.79 -4.59
CA ILE A 263 -9.29 8.01 -5.55
C ILE A 263 -8.77 8.45 -6.92
N LEU A 264 -7.78 9.34 -6.99
CA LEU A 264 -7.10 9.67 -8.25
C LEU A 264 -6.41 8.44 -8.84
N ASN A 265 -5.77 7.60 -8.02
CA ASN A 265 -5.19 6.35 -8.50
C ASN A 265 -6.25 5.38 -9.06
N HIS A 266 -7.41 5.26 -8.41
CA HIS A 266 -8.51 4.43 -8.88
C HIS A 266 -9.12 4.95 -10.18
N TYR A 267 -9.28 6.28 -10.31
CA TYR A 267 -9.64 6.89 -11.60
C TYR A 267 -8.61 6.53 -12.67
N ASN A 268 -7.33 6.65 -12.34
CA ASN A 268 -6.23 6.34 -13.24
C ASN A 268 -6.26 4.89 -13.73
N LEU A 269 -6.62 3.93 -12.87
CA LEU A 269 -6.67 2.51 -13.21
C LEU A 269 -7.99 2.07 -13.86
N PHE A 270 -9.11 2.65 -13.46
CA PHE A 270 -10.45 2.12 -13.74
C PHE A 270 -11.42 3.13 -14.37
N GLY A 271 -11.10 4.43 -14.32
CA GLY A 271 -11.94 5.52 -14.82
C GLY A 271 -13.32 5.56 -14.14
N GLY A 272 -14.33 6.01 -14.90
CA GLY A 272 -15.73 5.93 -14.49
C GLY A 272 -16.05 6.79 -13.26
N GLY A 273 -16.79 6.22 -12.30
CA GLY A 273 -17.33 6.95 -11.14
C GLY A 273 -16.28 7.58 -10.21
N TYR A 274 -15.01 7.19 -10.31
CA TYR A 274 -13.93 7.80 -9.54
C TYR A 274 -13.64 9.24 -9.96
N GLU A 275 -13.99 9.65 -11.18
CA GLU A 275 -13.84 11.04 -11.65
C GLU A 275 -14.70 12.00 -10.82
N SER A 276 -16.00 11.72 -10.71
CA SER A 276 -16.91 12.58 -9.94
C SER A 276 -16.59 12.54 -8.45
N GLN A 277 -16.08 11.41 -7.95
CA GLN A 277 -15.60 11.31 -6.57
C GLN A 277 -14.37 12.20 -6.33
N ALA A 278 -13.37 12.16 -7.23
CA ALA A 278 -12.19 13.01 -7.14
C ALA A 278 -12.55 14.49 -7.19
N ASP A 279 -13.41 14.91 -8.13
CA ASP A 279 -13.85 16.30 -8.26
C ASP A 279 -14.55 16.79 -6.99
N ASN A 280 -15.49 16.01 -6.44
CA ASN A 280 -16.17 16.37 -5.19
C ASN A 280 -15.19 16.54 -4.01
N MET A 281 -14.23 15.63 -3.88
CA MET A 281 -13.21 15.70 -2.82
C MET A 281 -12.30 16.94 -2.99
N ILE A 282 -11.87 17.24 -4.22
CA ILE A 282 -11.06 18.42 -4.52
C ILE A 282 -11.81 19.71 -4.15
N ARG A 283 -13.10 19.82 -4.55
CA ARG A 283 -13.92 21.01 -4.25
C ARG A 283 -14.21 21.17 -2.76
N GLN A 284 -14.44 20.06 -2.05
CA GLN A 284 -14.57 20.06 -0.60
C GLN A 284 -13.29 20.61 0.05
N LEU A 285 -12.13 20.08 -0.31
CA LEU A 285 -10.84 20.49 0.25
C LEU A 285 -10.52 21.96 -0.04
N LEU A 286 -10.81 22.46 -1.25
CA LEU A 286 -10.66 23.89 -1.57
C LEU A 286 -11.55 24.76 -0.67
N THR A 287 -12.79 24.33 -0.41
CA THR A 287 -13.70 25.05 0.50
C THR A 287 -13.14 25.07 1.92
N GLU A 288 -12.64 23.94 2.42
CA GLU A 288 -12.02 23.83 3.74
C GLU A 288 -10.75 24.67 3.87
N ALA A 289 -9.98 24.82 2.79
CA ALA A 289 -8.80 25.70 2.71
C ALA A 289 -9.14 27.19 2.52
N GLY A 290 -10.40 27.53 2.25
CA GLY A 290 -10.81 28.90 1.91
C GLY A 290 -10.24 29.42 0.59
N ALA A 291 -10.01 28.52 -0.38
CA ALA A 291 -9.25 28.76 -1.61
C ALA A 291 -10.08 28.73 -2.90
#